data_AF-A0A2G2YU65-F1
#
_entry.id   AF-A0A2G2YU65-F1
#
_cell.length_a   1.000
_cell.length_b   1.000
_cell.length_c   1.000
_cell.angle_alpha   90.00
_cell.angle_beta   90.00
_cell.angle_gamma   90.00
#
_symmetry.space_group_name_H-M   'P 1'
#
loop_
_entity.id
_entity.type
_entity.pdbx_description
1 polymer ?
#
loop_
_entity_poly.entity_id
_entity_poly.type
_entity_poly.pdbx_seq_one_letter_code
_entity_poly.pdbx_strand_id
1 'polypeptide(L)'
;MKVKKITCSFNYARLRCDYEIQGIDQAIIQKGYVPIVVGNHEDVLEKILIPMKLIKHPYVVNLLDFSAHELGYNQEGTLRILCQVESFKRMMNIISKGK
;
A
#
# COMPACT_ATOMS: atom_id res chain seq x y z
N MET A 1 27.58 10.41 15.29
CA MET A 1 26.95 10.71 13.99
C MET A 1 25.59 11.38 14.24
N LYS A 2 25.31 12.53 13.62
CA LYS A 2 24.02 13.22 13.72
C LYS A 2 23.33 13.12 12.36
N VAL A 3 22.28 12.32 12.27
CA VAL A 3 21.45 12.25 11.05
C VAL A 3 20.41 13.38 11.07
N LYS A 4 20.37 14.17 9.99
CA LYS A 4 19.41 15.26 9.79
C LYS A 4 18.08 14.68 9.31
N LYS A 5 16.98 15.14 9.90
CA LYS A 5 15.61 14.79 9.52
C LYS A 5 15.25 15.42 8.17
N ILE A 6 14.64 14.64 7.29
CA ILE A 6 14.13 15.10 5.99
C ILE A 6 12.65 15.46 6.13
N THR A 7 12.23 16.58 5.54
CA THR A 7 10.82 17.03 5.49
C THR A 7 10.29 16.83 4.07
N CYS A 8 9.17 16.10 3.92
CA CYS A 8 8.59 15.76 2.62
C CYS A 8 7.40 16.67 2.28
N SER A 9 7.54 17.49 1.25
CA SER A 9 6.48 18.33 0.68
C SER A 9 6.01 17.75 -0.66
N PHE A 10 4.70 17.73 -0.89
CA PHE A 10 4.01 17.07 -2.00
C PHE A 10 4.15 17.80 -3.36
N ASN A 11 5.19 17.50 -4.14
CA ASN A 11 5.24 17.73 -5.60
C ASN A 11 6.22 16.72 -6.22
N TYR A 12 5.73 15.80 -7.07
CA TYR A 12 6.44 14.54 -7.33
C TYR A 12 7.55 14.62 -8.41
N ALA A 13 8.77 14.22 -8.03
CA ALA A 13 9.88 13.86 -8.91
C ALA A 13 10.39 12.44 -8.54
N ARG A 14 10.89 11.68 -9.53
CA ARG A 14 11.40 10.31 -9.35
C ARG A 14 12.80 10.34 -8.73
N LEU A 15 12.88 10.19 -7.41
CA LEU A 15 14.09 10.41 -6.60
C LEU A 15 14.69 9.08 -6.08
N ARG A 16 16.02 8.99 -6.03
CA ARG A 16 16.76 7.86 -5.43
C ARG A 16 16.16 7.52 -4.06
N CYS A 17 15.89 6.24 -3.83
CA CYS A 17 15.16 5.75 -2.66
C CYS A 17 15.99 5.86 -1.37
N ASP A 18 15.80 6.95 -0.63
CA ASP A 18 16.00 7.01 0.82
C ASP A 18 14.66 7.49 1.42
N TYR A 19 13.84 6.55 1.91
CA TYR A 19 12.43 6.78 2.24
C TYR A 19 12.24 6.96 3.75
N GLU A 20 12.01 8.20 4.22
CA GLU A 20 11.49 8.48 5.57
C GLU A 20 9.98 8.81 5.47
N ILE A 21 9.10 7.83 5.69
CA ILE A 21 7.69 8.10 6.01
C ILE A 21 7.61 8.45 7.50
N GLN A 22 7.06 9.62 7.82
CA GLN A 22 6.65 9.95 9.17
C GLN A 22 5.15 9.71 9.32
N GLY A 23 4.77 8.68 10.10
CA GLY A 23 3.37 8.33 10.37
C GLY A 23 3.05 6.83 10.47
N ILE A 24 4.05 5.97 10.33
CA ILE A 24 4.01 4.58 10.78
C ILE A 24 5.27 4.45 11.63
N ASP A 25 5.13 4.11 12.90
CA ASP A 25 6.26 3.86 13.79
C ASP A 25 7.26 2.91 13.11
N GLN A 26 8.36 3.49 12.61
CA GLN A 26 9.62 2.88 12.16
C GLN A 26 9.60 1.45 11.60
N ALA A 27 8.55 1.03 10.89
CA ALA A 27 8.62 -0.15 10.05
C ALA A 27 9.45 0.24 8.83
N ILE A 28 10.78 0.07 8.96
CA ILE A 28 11.77 0.12 7.88
C ILE A 28 11.10 -0.49 6.65
N ILE A 29 10.73 0.32 5.65
CA ILE A 29 10.11 -0.23 4.46
C ILE A 29 11.19 -1.04 3.78
N GLN A 30 11.11 -2.35 3.99
CA GLN A 30 12.00 -3.28 3.34
C GLN A 30 11.80 -3.13 1.84
N LYS A 31 12.91 -3.11 1.09
CA LYS A 31 12.85 -3.05 -0.37
C LYS A 31 11.94 -4.17 -0.88
N GLY A 32 11.07 -3.83 -1.84
CA GLY A 32 10.12 -4.78 -2.41
C GLY A 32 8.81 -4.93 -1.63
N TYR A 33 8.44 -3.98 -0.77
CA TYR A 33 7.10 -3.85 -0.22
C TYR A 33 6.41 -2.59 -0.73
N VAL A 34 5.09 -2.66 -0.88
CA VAL A 34 4.24 -1.58 -1.39
C VAL A 34 3.16 -1.27 -0.34
N PRO A 35 3.00 0.00 0.06
CA PRO A 35 1.90 0.43 0.91
C PRO A 35 0.61 0.50 0.08
N ILE A 36 -0.45 -0.11 0.61
CA ILE A 36 -1.81 -0.06 0.08
C ILE A 36 -2.76 0.34 1.19
N VAL A 37 -3.78 1.12 0.85
CA VAL A 37 -4.89 1.42 1.77
C VAL A 37 -6.05 0.53 1.39
N VAL A 38 -6.61 -0.20 2.35
CA VAL A 38 -7.69 -1.15 2.13
C VAL A 38 -8.89 -0.73 2.98
N GLY A 39 -10.08 -0.78 2.40
CA GLY A 39 -11.34 -0.57 3.09
C GLY A 39 -12.44 -0.13 2.12
N ASN A 40 -13.68 -0.24 2.58
CA ASN A 40 -14.86 0.21 1.81
C ASN A 40 -15.23 1.65 2.17
N HIS A 41 -16.24 2.21 1.51
CA HIS A 41 -16.74 3.57 1.75
C HIS A 41 -17.20 3.82 3.19
N GLU A 42 -17.73 2.79 3.85
CA GLU A 42 -18.31 2.86 5.20
C GLU A 42 -17.40 2.24 6.27
N ASP A 43 -16.33 1.56 5.87
CA ASP A 43 -15.43 0.83 6.77
C ASP A 43 -14.18 1.66 7.13
N VAL A 44 -13.53 1.28 8.23
CA VAL A 44 -12.23 1.87 8.61
C VAL A 44 -11.18 1.52 7.55
N LEU A 45 -10.58 2.55 6.95
CA LEU A 45 -9.45 2.39 6.04
C LEU A 45 -8.19 2.00 6.82
N GLU A 46 -7.55 0.91 6.42
CA GLU A 46 -6.29 0.44 7.01
C GLU A 46 -5.15 0.46 5.99
N LYS A 47 -3.99 0.97 6.40
CA LYS A 47 -2.78 0.96 5.58
C LYS A 47 -1.98 -0.31 5.83
N ILE A 48 -1.81 -1.13 4.80
CA ILE A 48 -1.14 -2.43 4.84
C ILE A 48 0.10 -2.40 3.93
N LEU A 49 1.20 -3.00 4.38
CA LEU A 49 2.37 -3.25 3.55
C LEU A 49 2.32 -4.66 3.00
N ILE A 50 2.42 -4.81 1.69
CA ILE A 50 2.49 -6.13 1.04
C ILE A 50 3.76 -6.28 0.21
N PRO A 51 4.31 -7.50 0.09
CA PRO A 51 5.39 -7.76 -0.86
C PRO A 51 4.95 -7.44 -2.29
N MET A 52 5.83 -6.84 -3.08
CA MET A 52 5.59 -6.50 -4.50
C MET A 52 5.23 -7.73 -5.34
N LYS A 53 5.65 -8.93 -4.91
CA LYS A 53 5.32 -10.20 -5.56
C LYS A 53 3.82 -10.49 -5.50
N LEU A 54 3.14 -10.07 -4.43
CA LEU A 54 1.71 -10.28 -4.24
C LEU A 54 0.86 -9.28 -5.04
N ILE A 55 1.40 -8.12 -5.41
CA ILE A 55 0.69 -7.12 -6.25
C ILE A 55 0.22 -7.76 -7.57
N LYS A 56 1.01 -8.66 -8.15
CA LYS A 56 0.70 -9.32 -9.42
C LYS A 56 -0.21 -10.54 -9.27
N HIS A 57 -0.58 -10.91 -8.05
CA HIS A 57 -1.46 -12.05 -7.84
C HIS A 57 -2.86 -11.72 -8.40
N PRO A 58 -3.52 -12.62 -9.15
CA PRO A 58 -4.78 -12.34 -9.83
C PRO A 58 -5.87 -11.82 -8.89
N TYR A 59 -5.94 -12.32 -7.65
CA TYR A 59 -6.85 -11.78 -6.64
C TYR A 59 -6.63 -10.27 -6.39
N VAL A 60 -5.39 -9.84 -6.26
CA VAL A 60 -5.05 -8.43 -5.98
C VAL A 60 -5.32 -7.58 -7.22
N VAL A 61 -4.96 -8.08 -8.40
CA VAL A 61 -5.24 -7.41 -9.67
C VAL A 61 -6.73 -7.18 -9.86
N ASN A 62 -7.58 -8.20 -9.63
CA ASN A 62 -9.02 -8.07 -9.74
C ASN A 62 -9.59 -7.03 -8.77
N LEU A 63 -9.09 -6.98 -7.54
CA LEU A 63 -9.48 -5.95 -6.58
C LEU A 63 -9.05 -4.55 -7.02
N LEU A 64 -7.87 -4.41 -7.62
CA LEU A 64 -7.39 -3.15 -8.14
C LEU A 64 -8.23 -2.67 -9.32
N ASP A 65 -8.62 -3.56 -10.23
CA ASP A 65 -9.50 -3.24 -11.35
C ASP A 65 -10.88 -2.80 -10.86
N PHE A 66 -11.46 -3.54 -9.90
CA PHE A 66 -12.71 -3.14 -9.26
C PHE A 66 -12.60 -1.78 -8.57
N SER A 67 -11.52 -1.55 -7.83
CA SER A 67 -11.30 -0.29 -7.13
C SER A 67 -11.09 0.88 -8.08
N ALA A 68 -10.45 0.65 -9.23
CA ALA A 68 -10.29 1.63 -10.28
C ALA A 68 -11.61 1.97 -10.98
N HIS A 69 -12.48 0.98 -11.17
CA HIS A 69 -13.82 1.19 -11.72
C HIS A 69 -14.68 2.09 -10.81
N GLU A 70 -14.68 1.79 -9.51
CA GLU A 70 -15.53 2.50 -8.54
C GLU A 70 -14.95 3.85 -8.08
N LEU A 71 -13.64 3.92 -7.79
CA LEU A 71 -13.01 5.12 -7.24
C LEU A 71 -12.33 6.00 -8.31
N GLY A 72 -12.14 5.48 -9.52
CA GLY A 72 -11.27 6.11 -10.51
C GLY A 72 -9.82 6.19 -10.07
N TYR A 73 -9.04 7.05 -10.75
CA TYR A 73 -7.60 7.21 -10.50
C TYR A 73 -7.23 8.55 -9.85
N ASN A 74 -8.20 9.29 -9.30
CA ASN A 74 -7.99 10.62 -8.71
C ASN A 74 -7.33 10.59 -7.31
N GLN A 75 -6.67 9.50 -6.95
CA GLN A 75 -6.07 9.30 -5.64
C GLN A 75 -4.63 9.79 -5.63
N GLU A 76 -4.27 10.66 -4.70
CA GLU A 76 -2.89 11.11 -4.55
C GLU A 76 -1.99 10.02 -3.95
N GLY A 77 -1.13 9.45 -4.80
CA GLY A 77 0.10 8.76 -4.43
C GLY A 77 -0.02 7.41 -3.71
N THR A 78 -1.21 7.01 -3.25
CA THR A 78 -1.42 5.74 -2.54
C THR A 78 -2.49 4.91 -3.22
N LEU A 79 -2.15 3.65 -3.48
CA LEU A 79 -3.07 2.66 -4.06
C LEU A 79 -4.16 2.33 -3.04
N ARG A 80 -5.44 2.56 -3.39
CA ARG A 80 -6.58 2.13 -2.56
C ARG A 80 -7.26 0.91 -3.15
N ILE A 81 -7.62 -0.01 -2.28
CA ILE A 81 -8.38 -1.22 -2.60
C ILE A 81 -9.71 -1.20 -1.84
N LEU A 82 -10.81 -1.19 -2.59
CA LEU A 82 -12.15 -1.43 -2.09
C LEU A 82 -12.34 -2.91 -1.79
N CYS A 83 -12.20 -3.24 -0.51
CA CYS A 83 -12.47 -4.57 0.01
C CYS A 83 -12.62 -4.46 1.53
N GLN A 84 -13.35 -5.40 2.13
CA GLN A 84 -13.30 -5.58 3.57
C GLN A 84 -11.89 -5.93 4.01
N VAL A 85 -11.37 -5.16 4.97
CA VAL A 85 -9.98 -5.26 5.45
C VAL A 85 -9.66 -6.67 5.96
N GLU A 86 -10.58 -7.29 6.69
CA GLU A 86 -10.40 -8.64 7.24
C GLU A 86 -10.30 -9.71 6.14
N SER A 87 -11.15 -9.61 5.12
CA SER A 87 -11.17 -10.50 3.97
C SER A 87 -9.85 -10.40 3.18
N PHE A 88 -9.37 -9.17 2.97
CA PHE A 88 -8.09 -8.92 2.33
C PHE A 88 -6.92 -9.52 3.13
N LYS A 89 -6.84 -9.26 4.44
CA LYS A 89 -5.80 -9.82 5.32
C LYS A 89 -5.78 -11.35 5.29
N ARG A 90 -6.95 -11.98 5.37
CA ARG A 90 -7.09 -13.44 5.30
C ARG A 90 -6.55 -13.97 3.97
N MET A 91 -6.92 -13.34 2.86
CA MET A 91 -6.48 -13.78 1.55
C MET A 91 -4.97 -13.60 1.37
N MET A 92 -4.40 -12.48 1.81
CA MET A 92 -2.95 -12.28 1.77
C MET A 92 -2.17 -13.32 2.60
N ASN A 93 -2.72 -13.74 3.75
CA ASN A 93 -2.14 -14.83 4.55
C ASN A 93 -2.19 -16.18 3.84
N ILE A 94 -3.25 -16.46 3.05
CA ILE A 94 -3.35 -17.69 2.26
C ILE A 94 -2.36 -17.65 1.09
N ILE A 95 -2.37 -16.56 0.30
CA ILE A 95 -1.51 -16.41 -0.87
C ILE A 95 -0.02 -16.42 -0.50
N SER A 96 0.35 -15.79 0.62
CA SER A 96 1.75 -15.75 1.06
C SER A 96 2.31 -17.12 1.51
N LYS A 97 1.44 -18.10 1.81
CA LYS A 97 1.83 -19.46 2.22
C LYS A 97 1.86 -20.45 1.06
N GLY A 98 1.17 -20.18 -0.04
CA GLY A 98 1.25 -20.95 -1.28
C GLY A 98 2.46 -20.52 -2.10
N LYS A 99 3.56 -21.27 -2.01
CA LYS A 99 4.73 -21.12 -2.88
C LYS A 99 4.52 -21.85 -4.20
#